data_AF-A0A2T3W922-F1
#
_entry.id   AF-A0A2T3W922-F1
#
_cell.length_a   1.000
_cell.length_b   1.000
_cell.length_c   1.000
_cell.angle_alpha   90.00
_cell.angle_beta   90.00
_cell.angle_gamma   90.00
#
_symmetry.space_group_name_H-M   'P 1'
#
loop_
_entity.id
_entity.type
_entity.pdbx_description
1 polymer ?
#
loop_
_entity_poly.entity_id
_entity_poly.type
_entity_poly.pdbx_seq_one_letter_code
_entity_poly.pdbx_strand_id
1 'polypeptide(L)'
;MELQTGWQGLAVLGLSGVGLLHVIWGLGSPWPARSPEALARAVVGNMAGGLPGAGPCLVVAALLFVAALLVAWAPQGPAIARLGAGLVGATLLARGLGGFLMPVLSPGFRAQPFQTWNAWLYSPLCVVLGLGALQSLR
;
A
#
# COMPACT_ATOMS: atom_id res chain seq x y z
N MET A 1 6.14 -25.32 -3.01
CA MET A 1 7.34 -24.46 -2.88
C MET A 1 7.31 -23.33 -3.90
N GLU A 2 7.22 -23.60 -5.20
CA GLU A 2 7.23 -22.54 -6.24
C GLU A 2 6.12 -21.49 -6.12
N LEU A 3 4.87 -21.90 -5.86
CA LEU A 3 3.76 -20.96 -5.66
C LEU A 3 3.99 -20.04 -4.46
N GLN A 4 4.60 -20.56 -3.40
CA GLN A 4 4.87 -19.80 -2.18
C GLN A 4 5.93 -18.73 -2.42
N THR A 5 7.01 -19.08 -3.13
CA THR A 5 8.02 -18.13 -3.58
C THR A 5 7.42 -17.07 -4.51
N GLY A 6 6.46 -17.44 -5.37
CA GLY A 6 5.75 -16.50 -6.25
C GLY A 6 4.93 -15.44 -5.49
N TRP A 7 4.10 -15.87 -4.54
CA TRP A 7 3.28 -14.94 -3.73
C TRP A 7 4.11 -14.03 -2.83
N GLN A 8 5.18 -14.56 -2.25
CA GLN A 8 6.13 -13.79 -1.46
C GLN A 8 6.83 -12.75 -2.35
N GLY A 9 7.36 -13.16 -3.51
CA GLY A 9 8.00 -12.26 -4.46
C GLY A 9 7.07 -11.14 -4.92
N LEU A 10 5.81 -11.46 -5.22
CA LEU A 10 4.78 -10.48 -5.57
C LEU A 10 4.58 -9.45 -4.44
N ALA A 11 4.46 -9.90 -3.19
CA ALA A 11 4.29 -9.01 -2.05
C ALA A 11 5.50 -8.08 -1.87
N VAL A 12 6.72 -8.63 -1.91
CA VAL A 12 7.97 -7.87 -1.76
C VAL A 12 8.12 -6.83 -2.87
N LEU A 13 7.92 -7.23 -4.13
CA LEU A 13 8.03 -6.33 -5.29
C LEU A 13 6.94 -5.27 -5.27
N GLY A 14 5.70 -5.64 -4.94
CA GLY A 14 4.59 -4.70 -4.85
C GLY A 14 4.81 -3.65 -3.75
N LEU A 15 5.21 -4.07 -2.54
CA LEU A 15 5.53 -3.17 -1.44
C LEU A 15 6.69 -2.23 -1.81
N SER A 16 7.76 -2.78 -2.40
CA SER A 16 8.92 -1.99 -2.83
C SER A 16 8.54 -0.98 -3.93
N GLY A 17 7.72 -1.39 -4.91
CA GLY A 17 7.25 -0.52 -5.99
C GLY A 17 6.39 0.63 -5.47
N VAL A 18 5.47 0.37 -4.53
CA VAL A 18 4.68 1.44 -3.89
C VAL A 18 5.56 2.34 -3.02
N GLY A 19 6.59 1.78 -2.36
CA GLY A 19 7.59 2.55 -1.62
C GLY A 19 8.35 3.53 -2.52
N LEU A 20 8.83 3.06 -3.68
CA LEU A 20 9.49 3.91 -4.69
C LEU A 20 8.57 5.01 -5.20
N LEU A 21 7.29 4.69 -5.42
CA LEU A 21 6.31 5.69 -5.83
C LEU A 21 6.15 6.81 -4.78
N HIS A 22 6.17 6.47 -3.49
CA HIS A 22 6.16 7.46 -2.42
C HIS A 22 7.47 8.27 -2.35
N VAL A 23 8.62 7.69 -2.67
CA VAL A 23 9.86 8.46 -2.82
C VAL A 23 9.72 9.48 -3.95
N ILE A 24 9.23 9.06 -5.12
CA ILE A 24 8.98 9.94 -6.27
C ILE A 24 8.07 11.11 -5.89
N TRP A 25 6.98 10.84 -5.16
CA TRP A 25 6.07 11.87 -4.65
C TRP A 25 6.73 12.76 -3.60
N GLY A 26 7.54 12.20 -2.71
CA GLY A 26 8.30 12.95 -1.72
C GLY A 26 9.34 13.89 -2.33
N LEU A 27 9.85 13.55 -3.52
CA LEU A 27 10.73 14.40 -4.33
C LEU A 27 9.97 15.44 -5.17
N GLY A 28 8.63 15.51 -5.05
CA GLY A 28 7.79 16.50 -5.69
C GLY A 28 7.28 16.12 -7.09
N SER A 29 7.55 14.91 -7.57
CA SER A 29 7.05 14.47 -8.87
C SER A 29 5.61 13.94 -8.75
N PRO A 30 4.66 14.39 -9.59
CA PRO A 30 3.29 13.90 -9.57
C PRO A 30 3.12 12.55 -10.28
N TRP A 31 4.18 11.97 -10.85
CA TRP A 31 4.12 10.75 -11.63
C TRP A 31 3.49 9.59 -10.82
N PRO A 32 2.62 8.75 -11.41
CA PRO A 32 2.24 8.69 -12.83
C PRO A 32 1.09 9.64 -13.24
N ALA A 33 0.61 10.50 -12.34
CA ALA A 33 -0.43 11.47 -12.69
C ALA A 33 0.15 12.60 -13.58
N ARG A 34 -0.74 13.27 -14.32
CA ARG A 34 -0.37 14.37 -15.23
C ARG A 34 -0.08 15.69 -14.53
N SER A 35 -0.56 15.86 -13.30
CA SER A 35 -0.34 17.07 -12.49
C SER A 35 -0.44 16.77 -10.99
N PRO A 36 0.13 17.62 -10.11
CA PRO A 36 0.00 17.49 -8.67
C PRO A 36 -1.45 17.44 -8.17
N GLU A 37 -2.35 18.22 -8.78
CA GLU A 37 -3.77 18.26 -8.42
C GLU A 37 -4.48 16.96 -8.84
N ALA A 38 -4.10 16.41 -10.00
CA ALA A 38 -4.61 15.11 -10.44
C ALA A 38 -4.15 14.00 -9.49
N LEU A 39 -2.89 14.03 -9.04
CA LEU A 39 -2.40 13.09 -8.05
C LEU A 39 -3.13 13.25 -6.71
N ALA A 40 -3.28 14.48 -6.19
CA ALA A 40 -3.98 14.76 -4.94
C ALA A 40 -5.42 14.21 -4.96
N ARG A 41 -6.17 14.46 -6.03
CA ARG A 41 -7.54 13.92 -6.18
C ARG A 41 -7.56 12.40 -6.24
N ALA A 42 -6.54 11.77 -6.80
CA ALA A 42 -6.45 10.32 -6.95
C ALA A 42 -6.05 9.62 -5.64
N VAL A 43 -5.17 10.20 -4.82
CA VAL A 43 -4.58 9.52 -3.65
C VAL A 43 -5.09 10.06 -2.30
N VAL A 44 -5.51 11.32 -2.24
CA VAL A 44 -6.02 11.98 -1.02
C VAL A 44 -7.53 12.22 -1.11
N GLY A 45 -8.04 12.46 -2.34
CA GLY A 45 -9.42 12.89 -2.57
C GLY A 45 -9.52 14.41 -2.73
N ASN A 46 -10.74 14.96 -2.63
CA ASN A 46 -10.99 16.39 -2.82
C ASN A 46 -10.68 17.19 -1.54
N MET A 47 -9.42 17.21 -1.14
CA MET A 47 -8.95 17.97 0.02
C MET A 47 -8.42 19.33 -0.43
N ALA A 48 -8.96 20.41 0.15
CA ALA A 48 -8.54 21.79 -0.08
C ALA A 48 -7.06 22.05 0.28
N GLY A 49 -6.38 21.09 0.93
CA GLY A 49 -4.99 21.19 1.40
C GLY A 49 -3.90 20.64 0.47
N GLY A 50 -4.24 20.13 -0.72
CA GLY A 50 -3.23 19.65 -1.69
C GLY A 50 -2.59 18.29 -1.35
N LEU A 51 -1.45 17.99 -1.99
CA LEU A 51 -0.66 16.78 -1.70
C LEU A 51 0.00 16.87 -0.32
N PRO A 52 0.12 15.75 0.42
CA PRO A 52 0.98 15.70 1.59
C PRO A 52 2.41 16.12 1.21
N GLY A 53 3.06 16.88 2.09
CA GLY A 53 4.45 17.29 1.89
C GLY A 53 5.42 16.11 1.84
N ALA A 54 6.69 16.41 1.55
CA ALA A 54 7.74 15.40 1.37
C ALA A 54 7.89 14.44 2.56
N GLY A 55 7.81 14.96 3.79
CA GLY A 55 7.99 14.18 5.03
C GLY A 55 7.07 12.96 5.14
N PRO A 56 5.74 13.14 5.13
CA PRO A 56 4.80 12.01 5.13
C PRO A 56 5.04 10.97 4.03
N CYS A 57 5.33 11.40 2.80
CA CYS A 57 5.62 10.48 1.70
C CYS A 57 6.86 9.62 2.00
N LEU A 58 7.95 10.22 2.47
CA LEU A 58 9.19 9.49 2.78
C LEU A 58 9.03 8.55 3.99
N VAL A 59 8.22 8.91 4.98
CA VAL A 59 7.87 8.02 6.10
C VAL A 59 7.12 6.79 5.58
N VAL A 60 6.11 6.98 4.73
CA VAL A 60 5.38 5.86 4.14
C VAL A 60 6.29 4.99 3.28
N ALA A 61 7.18 5.60 2.48
CA ALA A 61 8.17 4.86 1.71
C ALA A 61 9.07 3.98 2.60
N ALA A 62 9.61 4.54 3.69
CA ALA A 62 10.44 3.81 4.63
C ALA A 62 9.68 2.63 5.27
N LEU A 63 8.43 2.85 5.70
CA LEU A 63 7.59 1.79 6.27
C LEU A 63 7.32 0.67 5.26
N LEU A 64 7.09 1.01 3.99
CA LEU A 64 6.86 0.03 2.93
C LEU A 64 8.12 -0.78 2.62
N PHE A 65 9.31 -0.18 2.62
CA PHE A 65 10.57 -0.91 2.46
C PHE A 65 10.85 -1.83 3.66
N VAL A 66 10.61 -1.37 4.89
CA VAL A 66 10.71 -2.22 6.09
C VAL A 66 9.72 -3.38 6.00
N ALA A 67 8.48 -3.13 5.58
CA ALA A 67 7.50 -4.19 5.36
C ALA A 67 7.97 -5.21 4.31
N ALA A 68 8.54 -4.75 3.19
CA ALA A 68 9.09 -5.62 2.16
C ALA A 68 10.23 -6.50 2.71
N LEU A 69 11.14 -5.93 3.52
CA LEU A 69 12.22 -6.68 4.16
C LEU A 69 11.69 -7.74 5.15
N LEU A 70 10.70 -7.37 5.98
CA LEU A 70 10.08 -8.30 6.93
C LEU A 70 9.43 -9.49 6.20
N VAL A 71 8.70 -9.23 5.11
CA VAL A 71 8.06 -10.27 4.28
C VAL A 71 9.10 -11.12 3.54
N ALA A 72 10.17 -10.52 3.04
CA ALA A 72 11.26 -11.25 2.37
C ALA A 72 11.99 -12.20 3.32
N TRP A 73 12.19 -11.78 4.57
CA TRP A 73 12.94 -12.55 5.58
C TRP A 73 12.07 -13.49 6.40
N ALA A 74 10.75 -13.36 6.38
CA ALA A 74 9.85 -14.18 7.21
C ALA A 74 10.07 -15.70 7.16
N PRO A 75 10.34 -16.36 6.01
CA PRO A 75 10.45 -17.82 5.97
C PRO A 75 11.68 -18.38 6.72
N GLN A 76 12.80 -17.65 6.69
CA GLN A 76 14.08 -18.06 7.28
C GLN A 76 14.56 -17.18 8.44
N GLY A 77 13.77 -16.15 8.79
CA GLY A 77 14.14 -15.11 9.73
C GLY A 77 13.71 -15.41 11.18
N PRO A 78 14.15 -14.57 12.12
CA PRO A 78 13.75 -14.68 13.53
C PRO A 78 12.25 -14.45 13.73
N ALA A 79 11.73 -14.81 14.90
CA ALA A 79 10.31 -14.66 15.24
C ALA A 79 9.77 -13.24 15.03
N ILE A 80 10.61 -12.21 15.22
CA ILE A 80 10.23 -10.81 14.97
C ILE A 80 9.94 -10.52 13.48
N ALA A 81 10.66 -11.15 12.55
CA ALA A 81 10.41 -10.99 11.11
C ALA A 81 9.06 -11.62 10.73
N ARG A 82 8.77 -12.80 11.29
CA ARG A 82 7.48 -13.48 11.12
C ARG A 82 6.32 -12.68 11.72
N LEU A 83 6.48 -12.18 12.94
CA LEU A 83 5.48 -11.31 13.56
C LEU A 83 5.24 -10.06 12.72
N GLY A 84 6.32 -9.41 12.26
CA GLY A 84 6.26 -8.24 11.39
C GLY A 84 5.51 -8.52 10.07
N ALA A 85 5.85 -9.59 9.35
CA ALA A 85 5.15 -9.99 8.13
C ALA A 85 3.67 -10.32 8.38
N GLY A 86 3.34 -10.92 9.52
CA GLY A 86 1.97 -11.15 9.96
C GLY A 86 1.18 -9.84 10.17
N LEU A 87 1.78 -8.87 10.86
CA LEU A 87 1.18 -7.56 11.08
C LEU A 87 1.01 -6.77 9.79
N VAL A 88 1.99 -6.83 8.88
CA VAL A 88 1.89 -6.24 7.53
C VAL A 88 0.71 -6.86 6.79
N GLY A 89 0.64 -8.19 6.74
CA GLY A 89 -0.43 -8.93 6.09
C GLY A 89 -1.81 -8.57 6.63
N ALA A 90 -1.97 -8.59 7.95
CA ALA A 90 -3.22 -8.24 8.63
C ALA A 90 -3.63 -6.78 8.37
N THR A 91 -2.69 -5.84 8.46
CA THR A 91 -2.96 -4.41 8.22
C THR A 91 -3.42 -4.15 6.79
N LEU A 92 -2.74 -4.76 5.81
CA LEU A 92 -3.10 -4.60 4.39
C LEU A 92 -4.44 -5.25 4.06
N LEU A 93 -4.75 -6.41 4.64
CA LEU A 93 -6.08 -7.02 4.50
C LEU A 93 -7.17 -6.15 5.12
N ALA A 94 -6.97 -5.66 6.35
CA ALA A 94 -7.92 -4.79 7.03
C ALA A 94 -8.16 -3.51 6.21
N ARG A 95 -7.09 -2.89 5.70
CA ARG A 95 -7.18 -1.74 4.79
C ARG A 95 -7.95 -2.11 3.53
N GLY A 96 -7.53 -3.15 2.82
CA GLY A 96 -8.13 -3.56 1.54
C GLY A 96 -9.61 -3.87 1.67
N LEU A 97 -10.00 -4.70 2.64
CA LEU A 97 -11.40 -5.04 2.88
C LEU A 97 -12.21 -3.83 3.36
N GLY A 98 -11.67 -3.04 4.30
CA GLY A 98 -12.31 -1.80 4.76
C GLY A 98 -12.51 -0.77 3.65
N GLY A 99 -11.63 -0.74 2.66
CA GLY A 99 -11.72 0.13 1.49
C GLY A 99 -12.95 -0.12 0.63
N PHE A 100 -13.45 -1.37 0.57
CA PHE A 100 -14.71 -1.69 -0.11
C PHE A 100 -15.95 -1.27 0.69
N LEU A 101 -15.82 -1.18 2.02
CA LEU A 101 -16.89 -0.73 2.91
C LEU A 101 -16.95 0.80 3.04
N MET A 102 -15.88 1.50 2.67
CA MET A 102 -15.75 2.96 2.73
C MET A 102 -16.92 3.76 2.12
N PRO A 103 -17.54 3.39 0.99
CA PRO A 103 -18.72 4.10 0.47
C PRO A 103 -19.89 4.13 1.46
N VAL A 104 -20.06 3.06 2.24
CA VAL A 104 -21.12 2.94 3.24
C VAL A 104 -20.76 3.74 4.49
N LEU A 105 -19.52 3.62 4.96
CA LEU A 105 -19.06 4.19 6.22
C LEU A 105 -18.71 5.68 6.14
N SER A 106 -18.38 6.21 4.97
CA SER A 106 -17.97 7.60 4.80
C SER A 106 -18.54 8.19 3.50
N PRO A 107 -19.84 8.57 3.51
CA PRO A 107 -20.52 9.09 2.32
C PRO A 107 -19.86 10.31 1.69
N GLY A 108 -19.11 11.11 2.45
CA GLY A 108 -18.37 12.28 1.94
C GLY A 108 -17.28 11.95 0.91
N PHE A 109 -16.81 10.69 0.86
CA PHE A 109 -15.88 10.22 -0.17
C PHE A 109 -16.58 9.67 -1.41
N ARG A 110 -17.93 9.59 -1.43
CA ARG A 110 -18.66 9.11 -2.60
C ARG A 110 -18.43 10.03 -3.80
N ALA A 111 -18.25 9.42 -4.97
CA ALA A 111 -18.02 10.08 -6.25
C ALA A 111 -16.71 10.88 -6.37
N GLN A 112 -15.79 10.77 -5.41
CA GLN A 112 -14.45 11.33 -5.56
C GLN A 112 -13.57 10.43 -6.43
N PRO A 113 -12.62 10.98 -7.24
CA PRO A 113 -11.70 10.17 -8.04
C PRO A 113 -10.94 9.12 -7.20
N PHE A 114 -10.58 9.48 -5.95
CA PHE A 114 -10.00 8.56 -4.98
C PHE A 114 -10.85 7.31 -4.76
N GLN A 115 -12.17 7.42 -4.65
CA GLN A 115 -13.04 6.25 -4.40
C GLN A 115 -13.00 5.27 -5.56
N THR A 116 -13.02 5.76 -6.80
CA THR A 116 -12.90 4.92 -8.00
C THR A 116 -11.58 4.15 -8.00
N TRP A 117 -10.46 4.85 -7.81
CA TRP A 117 -9.15 4.21 -7.71
C TRP A 117 -9.03 3.28 -6.50
N ASN A 118 -9.66 3.64 -5.39
CA ASN A 118 -9.65 2.83 -4.19
C ASN A 118 -10.38 1.49 -4.40
N ALA A 119 -11.51 1.49 -5.07
CA ALA A 119 -12.27 0.27 -5.35
C ALA A 119 -11.58 -0.60 -6.42
N TRP A 120 -11.03 0.01 -7.47
CA TRP A 120 -10.50 -0.73 -8.62
C TRP A 120 -9.03 -1.14 -8.50
N LEU A 121 -8.22 -0.37 -7.76
CA LEU A 121 -6.78 -0.59 -7.70
C LEU A 121 -6.26 -0.70 -6.27
N TYR A 122 -6.49 0.30 -5.42
CA TYR A 122 -5.81 0.35 -4.12
C TYR A 122 -6.28 -0.74 -3.16
N SER A 123 -7.59 -0.97 -3.05
CA SER A 123 -8.14 -2.00 -2.16
C SER A 123 -7.80 -3.41 -2.64
N PRO A 124 -8.00 -3.78 -3.93
CA PRO A 124 -7.52 -5.05 -4.46
C PRO A 124 -6.02 -5.26 -4.25
N LEU A 125 -5.19 -4.23 -4.52
CA LEU A 125 -3.75 -4.31 -4.31
C LEU A 125 -3.40 -4.59 -2.85
N CYS A 126 -4.01 -3.87 -1.90
CA CYS A 126 -3.82 -4.14 -0.48
C CYS A 126 -4.22 -5.57 -0.10
N VAL A 127 -5.33 -6.10 -0.62
CA VAL A 127 -5.73 -7.49 -0.36
C VAL A 127 -4.70 -8.48 -0.89
N VAL A 128 -4.28 -8.32 -2.15
CA VAL A 128 -3.29 -9.21 -2.80
C VAL A 128 -1.96 -9.20 -2.07
N LEU A 129 -1.43 -8.01 -1.74
CA LEU A 129 -0.17 -7.89 -1.01
C LEU A 129 -0.30 -8.43 0.43
N GLY A 130 -1.45 -8.21 1.07
CA GLY A 130 -1.73 -8.75 2.41
C GLY A 130 -1.75 -10.27 2.44
N LEU A 131 -2.41 -10.90 1.47
CA LEU A 131 -2.41 -12.37 1.31
C LEU A 131 -1.00 -12.90 1.02
N GLY A 132 -0.25 -12.25 0.13
CA GLY A 132 1.14 -12.64 -0.17
C GLY A 132 2.06 -12.55 1.05
N ALA A 133 1.89 -11.50 1.87
CA ALA A 133 2.62 -11.35 3.13
C ALA A 133 2.28 -12.46 4.13
N LEU A 134 0.99 -12.80 4.32
CA LEU A 134 0.60 -13.91 5.21
C LEU A 134 1.06 -15.27 4.69
N GLN A 135 1.07 -15.47 3.37
CA GLN A 135 1.53 -16.71 2.76
C GLN A 135 3.04 -16.93 2.95
N SER A 136 3.83 -15.86 3.16
CA SER A 136 5.27 -15.96 3.48
C SER A 136 5.55 -16.60 4.85
N LEU A 137 4.54 -16.76 5.71
CA LEU A 137 4.68 -17.31 7.06
C LEU A 137 4.54 -18.83 7.14
N ARG A 138 4.03 -19.44 6.07
CA ARG A 138 3.79 -20.88 5.96
C ARG A 138 5.08 -21.63 5.68
#